data_AF-A0A1X9SLY9-F1
#
_entry.id   AF-A0A1X9SLY9-F1
#
_cell.length_a   1.000
_cell.length_b   1.000
_cell.length_c   1.000
_cell.angle_alpha   90.00
_cell.angle_beta   90.00
_cell.angle_gamma   90.00
#
_symmetry.space_group_name_H-M   'P 1'
#
loop_
_entity.id
_entity.type
_entity.pdbx_description
1 polymer ?
#
loop_
_entity_poly.entity_id
_entity_poly.type
_entity_poly.pdbx_seq_one_letter_code
_entity_poly.pdbx_strand_id
1 'polypeptide(L)'
;MYLNKSFAVLTITAITIIFTGCGAKGAYFDKFEQPADGNASIYIYRPTAFYGGGIRYNAILNDGEEERVIGLISNGSYLYTQVFANREIEIKTDTMAEGSITIDTENQKIYCMRSTVAMSIMTAATIEQVDMETCQKEIINTQLHE
;
A
#
# COMPACT_ATOMS: atom_id res chain seq x y z
N MET A 1 59.73 -45.38 -6.92
CA MET A 1 60.05 -43.96 -6.69
C MET A 1 59.70 -43.19 -7.96
N TYR A 2 58.48 -42.65 -8.04
CA TYR A 2 58.05 -41.74 -9.10
C TYR A 2 57.43 -40.51 -8.43
N LEU A 3 58.13 -39.40 -8.61
CA LEU A 3 57.70 -38.05 -8.27
C LEU A 3 56.72 -37.59 -9.36
N ASN A 4 55.56 -37.03 -9.01
CA ASN A 4 55.25 -35.69 -9.49
C ASN A 4 54.19 -34.98 -8.62
N LYS A 5 54.52 -33.73 -8.29
CA LYS A 5 53.75 -32.78 -7.51
C LYS A 5 52.78 -32.01 -8.41
N SER A 6 51.62 -31.69 -7.83
CA SER A 6 50.90 -30.42 -7.97
C SER A 6 50.60 -29.89 -9.38
N PHE A 7 49.36 -30.08 -9.85
CA PHE A 7 48.60 -29.02 -10.52
C PHE A 7 47.13 -29.47 -10.67
N ALA A 8 46.27 -29.10 -9.72
CA ALA A 8 44.82 -29.27 -9.87
C ALA A 8 44.15 -27.94 -9.55
N VAL A 9 44.20 -27.08 -10.57
CA VAL A 9 43.26 -26.04 -10.99
C VAL A 9 42.29 -25.52 -9.92
N LEU A 10 42.57 -24.29 -9.52
CA LEU A 10 41.74 -23.33 -8.82
C LEU A 10 40.48 -22.99 -9.64
N THR A 11 39.31 -23.51 -9.29
CA THR A 11 38.02 -23.01 -9.80
C THR A 11 37.40 -22.05 -8.80
N ILE A 12 37.60 -20.75 -9.03
CA ILE A 12 36.84 -19.67 -8.39
C ILE A 12 35.44 -19.69 -8.99
N THR A 13 34.47 -20.22 -8.26
CA THR A 13 33.05 -20.10 -8.63
C THR A 13 32.57 -18.72 -8.16
N ALA A 14 32.70 -17.71 -9.00
CA ALA A 14 32.09 -16.41 -8.78
C ALA A 14 30.56 -16.53 -8.99
N ILE A 15 29.82 -16.77 -7.92
CA ILE A 15 28.36 -16.68 -7.93
C ILE A 15 28.02 -15.18 -7.93
N THR A 16 27.90 -14.60 -9.13
CA THR A 16 27.25 -13.29 -9.31
C THR A 16 25.76 -13.47 -9.12
N ILE A 17 25.29 -13.35 -7.88
CA ILE A 17 23.87 -13.16 -7.61
C ILE A 17 23.51 -11.76 -8.07
N ILE A 18 23.04 -11.65 -9.30
CA ILE A 18 22.42 -10.43 -9.80
C ILE A 18 21.01 -10.40 -9.19
N PHE A 19 20.88 -9.89 -7.96
CA PHE A 19 19.58 -9.46 -7.45
C PHE A 19 19.17 -8.18 -8.21
N THR A 20 18.69 -8.33 -9.45
CA THR A 20 17.85 -7.30 -10.05
C THR A 20 16.49 -7.40 -9.39
N GLY A 21 16.36 -6.83 -8.19
CA GLY A 21 15.06 -6.46 -7.65
C GLY A 21 14.53 -5.33 -8.54
N CYS A 22 13.82 -5.69 -9.61
CA CYS A 22 12.97 -4.73 -10.30
C CYS A 22 11.93 -4.32 -9.25
N GLY A 23 12.03 -3.11 -8.72
CA GLY A 23 11.00 -2.52 -7.86
C GLY A 23 9.73 -2.39 -8.69
N ALA A 24 8.98 -3.47 -8.81
CA ALA A 24 7.82 -3.57 -9.65
C ALA A 24 6.76 -2.66 -9.04
N LYS A 25 6.56 -1.49 -9.65
CA LYS A 25 5.33 -0.74 -9.46
C LYS A 25 4.18 -1.65 -9.86
N GLY A 26 3.17 -1.80 -9.01
CA GLY A 26 2.03 -2.68 -9.28
C GLY A 26 1.21 -2.22 -10.48
N ALA A 27 0.24 -3.04 -10.87
CA ALA A 27 -0.67 -2.73 -11.96
C ALA A 27 -1.46 -1.43 -11.64
N TYR A 28 -1.78 -0.67 -12.69
CA TYR A 28 -2.73 0.42 -12.54
C TYR A 28 -4.09 -0.14 -12.13
N PHE A 29 -4.86 0.67 -11.40
CA PHE A 29 -6.22 0.34 -11.03
C PHE A 29 -7.05 0.01 -12.28
N ASP A 30 -7.73 -1.13 -12.25
CA ASP A 30 -8.57 -1.63 -13.34
C ASP A 30 -10.05 -1.55 -12.97
N LYS A 31 -10.41 -2.20 -11.85
CA LYS A 31 -11.79 -2.31 -11.38
C LYS A 31 -11.87 -2.39 -9.87
N PHE A 32 -13.07 -2.09 -9.36
CA PHE A 32 -13.42 -2.35 -7.98
C PHE A 32 -13.76 -3.81 -7.78
N GLU A 33 -13.24 -4.38 -6.70
CA GLU A 33 -13.52 -5.73 -6.25
C GLU A 33 -14.77 -5.72 -5.38
N GLN A 34 -15.74 -6.53 -5.79
CA GLN A 34 -16.99 -6.70 -5.06
C GLN A 34 -16.69 -7.32 -3.69
N PRO A 35 -17.20 -6.73 -2.58
CA PRO A 35 -17.01 -7.32 -1.25
C PRO A 35 -17.65 -8.71 -1.18
N ALA A 36 -17.01 -9.63 -0.46
CA ALA A 36 -17.63 -10.90 -0.13
C ALA A 36 -18.86 -10.67 0.78
N ASP A 37 -19.75 -11.66 0.85
CA ASP A 37 -20.88 -11.55 1.76
C ASP A 37 -20.41 -11.49 3.22
N GLY A 38 -20.98 -10.57 3.98
CA GLY A 38 -20.55 -10.23 5.34
C GLY A 38 -19.40 -9.21 5.39
N ASN A 39 -18.90 -8.72 4.25
CA ASN A 39 -17.76 -7.81 4.18
C ASN A 39 -18.08 -6.48 3.49
N ALA A 40 -17.20 -5.51 3.73
CA ALA A 40 -17.04 -4.27 2.97
C ALA A 40 -15.65 -4.23 2.32
N SER A 41 -15.57 -3.61 1.15
CA SER A 41 -14.30 -3.34 0.46
C SER A 41 -13.80 -1.95 0.84
N ILE A 42 -12.54 -1.85 1.25
CA ILE A 42 -11.87 -0.60 1.59
C ILE A 42 -10.76 -0.34 0.57
N TYR A 43 -10.81 0.83 -0.06
CA TYR A 43 -9.77 1.35 -0.93
C TYR A 43 -9.12 2.56 -0.28
N ILE A 44 -7.80 2.55 -0.17
CA ILE A 44 -7.05 3.70 0.35
C ILE A 44 -6.09 4.12 -0.75
N TYR A 45 -6.26 5.33 -1.28
CA TYR A 45 -5.49 5.79 -2.43
C TYR A 45 -4.89 7.16 -2.20
N ARG A 46 -3.76 7.40 -2.85
CA ARG A 46 -3.08 8.69 -2.89
C ARG A 46 -2.89 9.11 -4.34
N PRO A 47 -3.61 10.13 -4.81
CA PRO A 47 -3.37 10.70 -6.13
C PRO A 47 -1.92 11.16 -6.30
N THR A 48 -1.44 11.16 -7.54
CA THR A 48 -0.11 11.70 -7.84
C THR A 48 -0.09 13.21 -7.54
N ALA A 49 0.86 13.62 -6.70
CA ALA A 49 1.12 15.01 -6.37
C ALA A 49 2.54 15.42 -6.78
N PHE A 50 2.71 16.68 -7.18
CA PHE A 50 4.01 17.26 -7.52
C PHE A 50 4.89 17.47 -6.27
N TYR A 51 4.27 17.90 -5.16
CA TYR A 51 4.93 18.08 -3.87
C TYR A 51 4.78 16.85 -2.98
N GLY A 52 5.80 16.58 -2.16
CA GLY A 52 5.77 15.46 -1.21
C GLY A 52 5.83 14.07 -1.86
N GLY A 53 6.17 13.96 -3.15
CA GLY A 53 6.13 12.69 -3.89
C GLY A 53 7.08 11.60 -3.38
N GLY A 54 8.13 11.96 -2.63
CA GLY A 54 9.05 11.02 -2.00
C GLY A 54 8.58 10.47 -0.66
N ILE A 55 7.53 11.05 -0.07
CA ILE A 55 7.02 10.64 1.25
C ILE A 55 6.21 9.36 1.08
N ARG A 56 6.43 8.41 1.97
CA ARG A 56 5.69 7.15 2.06
C ARG A 56 5.36 6.90 3.52
N TYR A 57 4.22 6.27 3.76
CA TYR A 57 3.70 6.00 5.09
C TYR A 57 2.77 4.80 5.02
N ASN A 58 2.57 4.11 6.13
CA ASN A 58 1.68 2.98 6.23
C ASN A 58 0.24 3.42 6.48
N ALA A 59 -0.70 2.69 5.90
CA ALA A 59 -2.08 2.68 6.36
C ALA A 59 -2.23 1.60 7.42
N ILE A 60 -2.88 1.94 8.52
CA ILE A 60 -3.14 1.04 9.64
C ILE A 60 -4.66 0.97 9.82
N LEU A 61 -5.19 -0.25 9.93
CA LEU A 61 -6.59 -0.52 10.25
C LEU A 61 -6.71 -0.94 11.71
N ASN A 62 -7.73 -0.42 12.38
CA ASN A 62 -8.18 -0.89 13.68
C ASN A 62 -9.69 -1.19 13.60
N ASP A 63 -10.10 -2.40 13.96
CA ASP A 63 -11.51 -2.84 13.95
C ASP A 63 -12.10 -3.02 15.36
N GLY A 64 -11.43 -2.44 16.36
CA GLY A 64 -11.75 -2.53 17.78
C GLY A 64 -11.23 -3.80 18.47
N GLU A 65 -10.75 -4.78 17.71
CA GLU A 65 -10.16 -6.01 18.24
C GLU A 65 -8.65 -6.02 18.03
N GLU A 66 -8.20 -5.74 16.80
CA GLU A 66 -6.79 -5.75 16.44
C GLU A 66 -6.41 -4.55 15.57
N GLU A 67 -5.16 -4.14 15.72
CA GLU A 67 -4.54 -3.14 14.86
C GLU A 67 -3.57 -3.82 13.90
N ARG A 68 -3.74 -3.58 12.58
CA ARG A 68 -2.88 -4.18 11.55
C ARG A 68 -2.50 -3.19 10.46
N VAL A 69 -1.27 -3.31 9.96
CA VAL A 69 -0.79 -2.57 8.78
C VAL A 69 -1.46 -3.15 7.54
N ILE A 70 -2.13 -2.30 6.76
CA ILE A 70 -2.75 -2.67 5.48
C ILE A 70 -1.71 -2.69 4.37
N GLY A 71 -0.79 -1.72 4.35
CA GLY A 71 0.25 -1.59 3.33
C GLY A 71 0.86 -0.19 3.25
N LEU A 72 1.81 -0.02 2.34
CA LEU A 72 2.57 1.22 2.17
C LEU A 72 1.95 2.16 1.13
N ILE A 73 1.44 3.31 1.58
CA ILE A 73 0.96 4.39 0.71
C ILE A 73 2.15 5.18 0.15
N SER A 74 2.17 5.31 -1.18
CA SER A 74 3.15 6.09 -1.94
C SER A 74 2.45 7.05 -2.90
N ASN A 75 3.21 7.95 -3.51
CA ASN A 75 2.66 8.89 -4.48
C ASN A 75 2.10 8.15 -5.71
N GLY A 76 0.82 8.33 -6.00
CA GLY A 76 0.15 7.65 -7.10
C GLY A 76 -0.12 6.16 -6.85
N SER A 77 -0.27 5.73 -5.59
CA SER A 77 -0.60 4.33 -5.26
C SER A 77 -1.99 4.17 -4.65
N TYR A 78 -2.50 2.95 -4.68
CA TYR A 78 -3.65 2.54 -3.89
C TYR A 78 -3.38 1.20 -3.17
N LEU A 79 -4.13 1.02 -2.08
CA LEU A 79 -4.23 -0.20 -1.29
C LEU A 79 -5.68 -0.69 -1.36
N TYR A 80 -5.86 -2.00 -1.21
CA TYR A 80 -7.16 -2.65 -1.17
C TYR A 80 -7.19 -3.68 -0.04
N THR A 81 -8.27 -3.68 0.75
CA THR A 81 -8.53 -4.72 1.73
C THR A 81 -10.04 -4.94 1.90
N GLN A 82 -10.42 -6.12 2.41
CA GLN A 82 -11.79 -6.37 2.88
C GLN A 82 -11.81 -6.42 4.40
N VAL A 83 -12.92 -5.95 4.94
CA VAL A 83 -13.19 -5.93 6.39
C VAL A 83 -14.59 -6.47 6.64
N PHE A 84 -14.84 -6.98 7.84
CA PHE A 84 -16.19 -7.35 8.24
C PHE A 84 -17.11 -6.14 8.21
N ALA A 85 -18.32 -6.33 7.71
CA ALA A 85 -19.35 -5.33 7.64
C ALA A 85 -20.10 -5.16 8.98
N ASN A 86 -20.90 -4.10 9.05
CA ASN A 86 -21.76 -3.75 10.18
C ASN A 86 -20.99 -3.52 11.48
N ARG A 87 -19.77 -2.97 11.35
CA ARG A 87 -18.94 -2.55 12.47
C ARG A 87 -18.19 -1.27 12.15
N GLU A 88 -17.88 -0.54 13.21
CA GLU A 88 -17.01 0.61 13.15
C GLU A 88 -15.56 0.14 12.93
N ILE A 89 -14.84 0.82 12.04
CA ILE A 89 -13.40 0.66 11.87
C ILE A 89 -12.74 2.04 11.85
N GLU A 90 -11.48 2.10 12.27
CA GLU A 90 -10.61 3.26 12.11
C GLU A 90 -9.50 2.95 11.10
N ILE A 91 -9.24 3.90 10.21
CA ILE A 91 -8.09 3.86 9.30
C ILE A 91 -7.21 5.06 9.65
N LYS A 92 -5.95 4.82 9.96
CA LYS A 92 -4.97 5.85 10.33
C LYS A 92 -3.68 5.75 9.52
N THR A 93 -2.95 6.86 9.45
CA THR A 93 -1.60 6.92 8.85
C THR A 93 -0.53 7.01 9.94
N ASP A 94 0.60 6.34 9.77
CA ASP A 94 1.73 6.36 10.70
C ASP A 94 2.64 7.61 10.57
N THR A 95 2.00 8.76 10.38
CA THR A 95 2.65 10.07 10.18
C THR A 95 2.67 10.92 11.46
N MET A 96 3.54 11.95 11.51
CA MET A 96 3.75 12.79 12.71
C MET A 96 2.50 13.53 13.20
N ALA A 97 1.59 13.86 12.28
CA ALA A 97 0.20 14.19 12.61
C ALA A 97 -0.62 13.03 12.08
N GLU A 98 -1.31 12.31 12.98
CA GLU A 98 -2.10 11.14 12.62
C GLU A 98 -3.34 11.60 11.87
N GLY A 99 -3.35 11.40 10.55
CA GLY A 99 -4.58 11.44 9.79
C GLY A 99 -5.33 10.16 10.09
N SER A 100 -6.43 10.23 10.85
CA SER A 100 -7.33 9.10 11.03
C SER A 100 -8.76 9.44 10.63
N ILE A 101 -9.48 8.39 10.25
CA ILE A 101 -10.91 8.45 9.96
C ILE A 101 -11.58 7.19 10.49
N THR A 102 -12.75 7.39 11.09
CA THR A 102 -13.61 6.31 11.57
C THR A 102 -14.82 6.20 10.65
N ILE A 103 -15.18 4.97 10.28
CA ILE A 103 -16.35 4.69 9.43
C ILE A 103 -17.13 3.49 9.94
N ASP A 104 -18.46 3.58 9.83
CA ASP A 104 -19.36 2.44 9.98
C ASP A 104 -19.49 1.70 8.65
N THR A 105 -19.05 0.44 8.64
CA THR A 105 -19.08 -0.38 7.43
C THR A 105 -20.46 -1.03 7.24
N GLU A 106 -20.88 -1.19 5.99
CA GLU A 106 -22.12 -1.85 5.61
C GLU A 106 -21.83 -3.04 4.69
N ASN A 107 -22.69 -4.07 4.75
CA ASN A 107 -22.51 -5.28 3.95
C ASN A 107 -22.56 -4.97 2.45
N GLN A 108 -21.61 -5.52 1.69
CA GLN A 108 -21.49 -5.36 0.24
C GLN A 108 -21.31 -3.90 -0.21
N LYS A 109 -20.80 -3.02 0.65
CA LYS A 109 -20.42 -1.64 0.28
C LYS A 109 -18.92 -1.52 0.02
N ILE A 110 -18.60 -0.50 -0.78
CA ILE A 110 -17.24 -0.11 -1.11
C ILE A 110 -17.01 1.29 -0.56
N TYR A 111 -15.92 1.46 0.18
CA TYR A 111 -15.51 2.72 0.76
C TYR A 111 -14.17 3.15 0.18
N CYS A 112 -14.05 4.43 -0.14
CA CYS A 112 -12.83 5.01 -0.69
C CYS A 112 -12.29 6.09 0.24
N MET A 113 -11.04 5.91 0.63
CA MET A 113 -10.29 6.83 1.46
C MET A 113 -9.21 7.49 0.62
N ARG A 114 -9.33 8.80 0.43
CA ARG A 114 -8.28 9.60 -0.18
C ARG A 114 -7.28 10.00 0.90
N SER A 115 -6.01 9.72 0.64
CA SER A 115 -4.91 10.21 1.47
C SER A 115 -4.09 11.25 0.74
N THR A 116 -3.76 12.35 1.42
CA THR A 116 -2.93 13.42 0.86
C THR A 116 -1.88 13.86 1.88
N VAL A 117 -0.72 14.29 1.38
CA VAL A 117 0.31 14.92 2.23
C VAL A 117 -0.02 16.39 2.37
N ALA A 118 -0.11 16.87 3.61
CA ALA A 118 -0.35 18.29 3.89
C ALA A 118 0.80 19.16 3.37
N MET A 119 0.49 20.18 2.58
CA MET A 119 1.51 21.07 2.02
C MET A 119 2.29 21.85 3.08
N SER A 120 1.67 22.13 4.23
CA SER A 120 2.27 22.90 5.32
C SER A 120 3.32 22.12 6.12
N ILE A 121 3.15 20.81 6.23
CA ILE A 121 3.98 19.92 7.04
C ILE A 121 4.24 18.68 6.20
N MET A 122 5.39 18.63 5.51
CA MET A 122 5.83 17.56 4.61
C MET A 122 6.02 16.18 5.28
N THR A 123 5.50 15.97 6.48
CA THR A 123 5.50 14.69 7.19
C THR A 123 4.11 14.31 7.72
N ALA A 124 3.08 15.14 7.47
CA ALA A 124 1.71 14.88 7.87
C ALA A 124 0.89 14.37 6.67
N ALA A 125 0.29 13.20 6.82
CA ALA A 125 -0.73 12.72 5.90
C ALA A 125 -2.12 12.94 6.50
N THR A 126 -3.06 13.31 5.65
CA THR A 126 -4.48 13.35 5.99
C THR A 126 -5.18 12.19 5.30
N ILE A 127 -6.32 11.78 5.84
CA ILE A 127 -7.18 10.78 5.25
C ILE A 127 -8.62 11.26 5.32
N GLU A 128 -9.36 11.12 4.23
CA GLU A 128 -10.76 11.52 4.15
C GLU A 128 -11.55 10.48 3.32
N GLN A 129 -12.78 10.22 3.70
CA GLN A 129 -13.69 9.43 2.88
C GLN A 129 -14.22 10.30 1.75
N VAL A 130 -14.19 9.77 0.54
CA VAL A 130 -14.79 10.40 -0.64
C VAL A 130 -15.97 9.58 -1.14
N ASP A 131 -16.85 10.22 -1.91
CA ASP A 131 -17.91 9.53 -2.62
C ASP A 131 -17.35 8.66 -3.78
N MET A 132 -18.19 7.73 -4.27
CA MET A 132 -17.80 6.78 -5.32
C MET A 132 -17.48 7.46 -6.66
N GLU A 133 -18.16 8.56 -7.00
CA GLU A 133 -17.93 9.27 -8.26
C GLU A 133 -16.54 9.93 -8.27
N THR A 134 -16.18 10.57 -7.15
CA THR A 134 -14.85 11.14 -6.93
C THR A 134 -13.78 10.04 -6.94
N CYS A 135 -14.02 8.95 -6.21
CA CYS A 135 -13.10 7.82 -6.15
C CYS A 135 -12.79 7.24 -7.55
N GLN A 136 -13.83 6.96 -8.34
CA GLN A 136 -13.69 6.42 -9.71
C GLN A 136 -12.80 7.28 -10.61
N LYS A 137 -12.90 8.61 -10.51
CA LYS A 137 -12.12 9.55 -11.33
C LYS A 137 -10.65 9.61 -10.90
N GLU A 138 -10.39 9.51 -9.61
CA GLU A 138 -9.05 9.72 -9.06
C GLU A 138 -8.21 8.45 -9.01
N ILE A 139 -8.81 7.32 -8.60
CA ILE A 139 -8.10 6.07 -8.35
C ILE A 139 -7.55 5.43 -9.63
N ILE A 140 -8.17 5.69 -10.80
CA ILE A 140 -7.76 5.10 -12.09
C ILE A 140 -6.30 5.40 -12.45
N ASN A 141 -5.74 6.51 -11.97
CA ASN A 141 -4.36 6.90 -12.23
C ASN A 141 -3.37 6.41 -11.17
N THR A 142 -3.79 5.49 -10.30
CA THR A 142 -2.98 4.96 -9.21
C THR A 142 -2.59 3.49 -9.44
N GLN A 143 -1.51 3.06 -8.81
CA GLN A 143 -0.96 1.71 -8.93
C GLN A 143 -1.12 0.92 -7.64
N LEU A 144 -1.41 -0.38 -7.76
CA LEU A 144 -1.55 -1.26 -6.59
C LEU A 144 -0.22 -1.34 -5.85
N HIS A 145 -0.26 -1.12 -4.55
CA HIS A 145 0.83 -1.41 -3.64
C HIS A 145 0.40 -2.49 -2.65
N GLU A 146 1.35 -3.36 -2.32
CA GLU A 146 1.22 -4.39 -1.27
C GLU A 146 1.88 -3.89 0.03
#